data_AF-A9WUJ7-F1
#
_entry.id   AF-A9WUJ7-F1
#
_cell.length_a   1.000
_cell.length_b   1.000
_cell.length_c   1.000
_cell.angle_alpha   90.00
_cell.angle_beta   90.00
_cell.angle_gamma   90.00
#
_symmetry.space_group_name_H-M   'P 1'
#
loop_
_entity.id
_entity.type
_entity.pdbx_description
1 polymer ?
#
loop_
_entity_poly.entity_id
_entity_poly.type
_entity_poly.pdbx_seq_one_letter_code
_entity_poly.pdbx_strand_id
1 'polypeptide(L)'
;MIAFPVTFYVANLASSLPTLFPTSSRYGGMGIAYNFSVAIFGGTAPFIITGLLKLTNNDLMPAFYLMATSALGAVAIFFLRESAGLPLPGSMPSVDTAQEARELVAGQDENPDLDLNQMPFDETFEPPTPAEGVPTVKAPSV
;
A
#
# COMPACT_ATOMS: atom_id res chain seq x y z
N MET A 1 9.63 27.95 -4.29
CA MET A 1 9.08 27.43 -3.01
C MET A 1 8.08 26.28 -3.17
N ILE A 2 7.62 25.94 -4.39
CA ILE A 2 6.74 24.78 -4.64
C ILE A 2 7.38 23.40 -4.40
N ALA A 3 8.72 23.31 -4.33
CA ALA A 3 9.40 22.02 -4.14
C ALA A 3 9.07 21.38 -2.78
N PHE A 4 9.04 22.16 -1.69
CA PHE A 4 8.83 21.63 -0.34
C PHE A 4 7.51 20.85 -0.19
N PRO A 5 6.34 21.41 -0.54
CA PRO A 5 5.07 20.67 -0.46
C PRO A 5 5.02 19.44 -1.38
N VAL A 6 5.62 19.53 -2.56
CA VAL A 6 5.65 18.42 -3.52
C VAL A 6 6.45 17.25 -2.98
N THR A 7 7.55 17.49 -2.25
CA THR A 7 8.35 16.42 -1.65
C THR A 7 7.54 15.59 -0.65
N PHE A 8 6.77 16.25 0.23
CA PHE A 8 5.92 15.55 1.20
C PHE A 8 4.84 14.72 0.51
N TYR A 9 4.20 15.27 -0.52
CA TYR A 9 3.19 14.57 -1.31
C TYR A 9 3.77 13.32 -1.99
N VAL A 10 4.90 13.47 -2.68
CA VAL A 10 5.54 12.36 -3.41
C VAL A 10 6.07 11.30 -2.43
N ALA A 11 6.62 11.70 -1.28
CA ALA A 11 7.08 10.77 -0.25
C ALA A 11 5.93 9.93 0.32
N ASN A 12 4.80 10.56 0.64
CA ASN A 12 3.60 9.84 1.11
C ASN A 12 3.07 8.86 0.06
N LEU A 13 3.02 9.28 -1.20
CA LEU A 13 2.57 8.45 -2.32
C LEU A 13 3.48 7.24 -2.52
N ALA A 14 4.81 7.45 -2.46
CA ALA A 14 5.80 6.38 -2.60
C ALA A 14 5.76 5.37 -1.45
N SER A 15 5.36 5.79 -0.24
CA SER A 15 5.26 4.90 0.92
C SER A 15 3.93 4.13 0.97
N SER A 16 2.83 4.75 0.55
CA SER A 16 1.48 4.19 0.75
C SER A 16 1.02 3.34 -0.42
N LEU A 17 1.37 3.74 -1.65
CA LEU A 17 0.94 3.02 -2.85
C LEU A 17 1.45 1.56 -2.94
N PRO A 18 2.69 1.23 -2.54
CA PRO A 18 3.18 -0.15 -2.64
C PRO A 18 2.54 -1.10 -1.62
N THR A 19 1.99 -0.59 -0.51
CA THR A 19 1.37 -1.43 0.53
C THR A 19 0.00 -1.96 0.12
N LEU A 20 -0.63 -1.33 -0.88
CA LEU A 20 -1.94 -1.71 -1.41
C LEU A 20 -1.88 -2.91 -2.37
N PHE A 21 -0.70 -3.23 -2.88
CA PHE A 21 -0.51 -4.31 -3.85
C PHE A 21 0.24 -5.49 -3.21
N PRO A 22 -0.16 -6.75 -3.52
CA PRO A 22 0.54 -7.94 -3.05
C PRO A 22 2.02 -7.92 -3.44
N THR A 23 2.88 -8.42 -2.55
CA THR A 23 4.33 -8.35 -2.69
C THR A 23 4.84 -8.96 -4.01
N SER A 24 4.17 -10.01 -4.53
CA SER A 24 4.50 -10.68 -5.80
C SER A 24 4.20 -9.85 -7.07
N SER A 25 3.28 -8.89 -7.01
CA SER A 25 2.85 -8.09 -8.18
C SER A 25 2.94 -6.57 -7.97
N ARG A 26 3.54 -6.14 -6.85
CA ARG A 26 3.58 -4.74 -6.39
C ARG A 26 4.01 -3.75 -7.47
N TYR A 27 5.15 -4.01 -8.11
CA TYR A 27 5.70 -3.09 -9.13
C TYR A 27 4.87 -3.09 -10.42
N GLY A 28 4.37 -4.24 -10.85
CA GLY A 28 3.55 -4.37 -12.05
C GLY A 28 2.18 -3.70 -11.89
N GLY A 29 1.49 -4.00 -10.78
CA GLY A 29 0.20 -3.40 -10.45
C GLY A 29 0.28 -1.88 -10.29
N MET A 30 1.29 -1.40 -9.54
CA MET A 30 1.53 0.04 -9.38
C MET A 30 1.80 0.73 -10.73
N GLY A 31 2.70 0.16 -11.54
CA GLY A 31 3.06 0.73 -12.83
C GLY A 31 1.87 0.84 -13.77
N ILE A 32 1.05 -0.21 -13.87
CA ILE A 32 -0.14 -0.21 -14.73
C ILE A 32 -1.17 0.80 -14.24
N ALA A 33 -1.51 0.78 -12.94
CA ALA A 33 -2.52 1.68 -12.37
C ALA A 33 -2.11 3.16 -12.50
N TYR A 34 -0.85 3.48 -12.22
CA TYR A 34 -0.32 4.83 -12.33
C TYR A 34 -0.32 5.31 -13.80
N ASN A 35 0.27 4.53 -14.71
CA ASN A 35 0.36 4.93 -16.11
C ASN A 35 -1.02 5.03 -16.77
N PHE A 36 -1.95 4.12 -16.45
CA PHE A 36 -3.31 4.19 -16.97
C PHE A 36 -4.04 5.45 -16.50
N SER A 37 -3.93 5.78 -15.21
CA SER A 37 -4.52 7.00 -14.64
C SER A 37 -3.91 8.25 -15.29
N VAL A 38 -2.58 8.32 -15.39
CA VAL A 38 -1.88 9.46 -16.01
C VAL A 38 -2.22 9.56 -17.51
N ALA A 39 -2.35 8.45 -18.22
CA ALA A 39 -2.73 8.45 -19.63
C ALA A 39 -4.13 9.04 -19.86
N ILE A 40 -5.11 8.66 -19.03
CA ILE A 40 -6.47 9.18 -19.13
C ILE A 40 -6.51 10.64 -18.69
N PHE A 41 -6.05 10.95 -17.48
CA PHE A 41 -6.25 12.29 -16.91
C PHE A 41 -5.23 13.33 -17.40
N GLY A 42 -4.04 12.90 -17.81
CA GLY A 42 -2.98 13.80 -18.29
C GLY A 42 -3.37 14.52 -19.59
N GLY A 43 -4.10 13.84 -20.48
CA GLY A 43 -4.56 14.43 -21.75
C GLY A 43 -5.99 15.00 -21.70
N THR A 44 -6.89 14.38 -20.93
CA THR A 44 -8.30 14.77 -20.92
C THR A 44 -8.60 15.98 -20.04
N ALA A 45 -7.86 16.19 -18.94
CA ALA A 45 -8.12 17.29 -18.02
C ALA A 45 -7.98 18.68 -18.69
N PRO A 46 -6.92 18.97 -19.47
CA PRO A 46 -6.82 20.25 -20.19
C PRO A 46 -7.97 20.47 -21.18
N PHE A 47 -8.43 19.40 -21.84
CA PHE A 47 -9.55 19.48 -22.79
C PHE A 47 -10.86 19.82 -22.09
N ILE A 48 -11.16 19.16 -20.97
CA ILE A 48 -12.35 19.43 -20.15
C ILE A 48 -12.33 20.85 -19.61
N ILE A 49 -11.19 21.27 -19.03
CA ILE A 49 -11.02 22.61 -18.47
C ILE A 49 -11.21 23.68 -19.56
N THR A 50 -10.59 23.49 -20.72
CA THR A 50 -10.73 24.42 -21.85
C THR A 50 -12.16 24.46 -22.39
N GLY A 51 -12.85 23.31 -22.43
CA GLY A 51 -14.27 23.24 -22.78
C GLY A 51 -15.16 24.02 -21.81
N LEU A 52 -14.95 23.81 -20.50
CA LEU A 52 -15.66 24.54 -19.44
C LEU A 52 -15.42 26.05 -19.51
N LEU A 53 -14.17 26.47 -19.78
CA LEU A 53 -13.84 27.88 -19.98
C LEU A 53 -14.60 28.47 -21.16
N LYS A 54 -14.61 27.80 -22.32
CA LYS A 54 -15.31 28.27 -23.53
C LYS A 54 -16.82 28.36 -23.36
N LEU A 55 -17.42 27.42 -22.62
CA LEU A 55 -18.87 27.38 -22.39
C LEU A 55 -19.31 28.39 -21.33
N THR A 56 -18.53 28.55 -20.26
CA THR A 56 -18.93 29.34 -19.09
C THR A 56 -18.37 30.77 -19.12
N ASN A 57 -17.33 31.03 -19.93
CA ASN A 57 -16.57 32.29 -19.96
C ASN A 57 -16.05 32.72 -18.57
N ASN A 58 -15.76 31.74 -17.71
CA ASN A 58 -15.40 31.96 -16.32
C ASN A 58 -14.03 31.36 -16.02
N ASP A 59 -13.05 32.22 -15.76
CA ASP A 59 -11.66 31.83 -15.49
C ASP A 59 -11.47 31.00 -14.21
N LEU A 60 -12.50 30.89 -13.35
CA LEU A 60 -12.50 30.05 -12.15
C LEU A 60 -12.87 28.58 -12.42
N MET A 61 -13.30 28.22 -13.63
CA MET A 61 -13.66 26.84 -13.97
C MET A 61 -12.55 25.79 -13.69
N PRO A 62 -11.25 26.06 -13.92
CA PRO A 62 -10.18 25.14 -13.53
C PRO A 62 -10.18 24.86 -12.01
N ALA A 63 -10.48 25.87 -11.18
CA ALA A 63 -10.54 25.70 -9.73
C ALA A 63 -11.72 24.81 -9.33
N PHE A 64 -12.91 24.99 -9.91
CA PHE A 64 -14.06 24.12 -9.65
C PHE A 64 -13.81 22.67 -10.08
N TYR A 65 -13.15 22.45 -11.21
CA TYR A 65 -12.74 21.12 -11.65
C TYR A 65 -11.76 20.46 -10.67
N LEU A 66 -10.78 21.21 -10.16
CA LEU A 66 -9.83 20.72 -9.15
C LEU A 66 -10.51 20.40 -7.82
N MET A 67 -11.45 21.23 -7.36
CA MET A 67 -12.21 20.94 -6.14
C MET A 67 -13.05 19.66 -6.29
N ALA A 68 -13.73 19.48 -7.41
CA ALA A 68 -14.55 18.31 -7.66
C ALA A 68 -13.72 17.01 -7.74
N THR A 69 -12.60 17.05 -8.46
CA THR A 69 -11.70 15.89 -8.57
C THR A 69 -10.98 15.60 -7.26
N SER A 70 -10.64 16.61 -6.47
CA SER A 70 -10.09 16.45 -5.12
C SER A 70 -11.10 15.80 -4.17
N ALA A 71 -12.38 16.19 -4.21
CA ALA A 71 -13.43 15.56 -3.41
C ALA A 71 -13.60 14.07 -3.78
N LEU A 72 -13.59 13.75 -5.07
CA LEU A 72 -13.63 12.36 -5.54
C LEU A 72 -12.41 11.56 -5.04
N GLY A 73 -11.21 12.17 -5.08
CA GLY A 73 -10.00 11.57 -4.52
C GLY A 73 -10.10 11.34 -3.01
N ALA A 74 -10.67 12.27 -2.25
CA ALA A 74 -10.90 12.09 -0.82
C ALA A 74 -11.85 10.93 -0.52
N VAL A 75 -12.92 10.77 -1.32
CA VAL A 75 -13.80 9.60 -1.22
C VAL A 75 -13.05 8.31 -1.53
N ALA A 76 -12.20 8.30 -2.55
CA ALA A 76 -11.38 7.12 -2.87
C ALA A 76 -10.42 6.74 -1.73
N ILE A 77 -9.78 7.73 -1.09
CA ILE A 77 -8.92 7.51 0.08
C ILE A 77 -9.72 6.96 1.26
N PHE A 78 -10.97 7.40 1.45
CA PHE A 78 -11.82 6.89 2.53
C PHE A 78 -12.11 5.39 2.42
N PHE A 79 -12.13 4.83 1.20
CA PHE A 79 -12.27 3.39 0.97
C PHE A 79 -10.94 2.63 1.00
N LEU A 80 -9.81 3.34 1.17
CA LEU A 80 -8.51 2.72 1.24
C LEU A 80 -8.34 2.01 2.59
N ARG A 81 -7.92 0.73 2.56
CA ARG A 81 -7.63 0.00 3.79
C ARG A 81 -6.36 0.55 4.41
N GLU A 82 -6.41 0.84 5.71
CA GLU A 82 -5.22 1.23 6.47
C GLU A 82 -4.20 0.08 6.44
N SER A 83 -2.95 0.43 6.14
CA SER A 83 -1.84 -0.52 6.03
C SER A 83 -0.77 -0.28 7.10
N ALA A 84 -0.89 0.78 7.90
CA ALA A 84 0.06 1.11 8.95
C ALA A 84 0.10 0.01 10.02
N GLY A 85 1.32 -0.45 10.34
CA GLY A 85 1.57 -1.45 11.39
C GLY A 85 1.32 -2.90 11.00
N LEU A 86 0.74 -3.17 9.83
CA LEU A 86 0.48 -4.52 9.35
C LEU A 86 1.62 -5.06 8.48
N PRO A 87 1.93 -6.38 8.54
CA PRO A 87 2.80 -7.03 7.56
C PRO A 87 2.29 -6.79 6.14
N LEU A 88 3.20 -6.59 5.19
CA LEU A 88 2.81 -6.36 3.80
C LEU A 88 2.15 -7.64 3.25
N PRO A 89 1.03 -7.52 2.52
CA PRO A 89 0.30 -8.69 2.03
C PRO A 89 1.20 -9.65 1.23
N GLY A 90 1.25 -10.92 1.64
CA GLY A 90 2.07 -11.96 1.02
C GLY A 90 3.57 -11.88 1.35
N SER A 91 3.96 -11.26 2.46
CA SER A 91 5.33 -11.27 2.98
C SER A 91 5.37 -11.68 4.44
N MET A 92 6.51 -12.20 4.90
CA MET A 92 6.74 -12.48 6.32
C MET A 92 6.88 -11.15 7.11
N PRO A 93 6.52 -11.13 8.40
CA PRO A 93 6.80 -9.98 9.27
C PRO A 93 8.27 -9.59 9.21
N SER A 94 8.54 -8.28 9.13
CA SER A 94 9.92 -7.77 9.14
C SER A 94 10.43 -7.76 10.58
N VAL A 95 11.55 -8.42 10.82
CA VAL A 95 12.20 -8.54 12.13
C VAL A 95 13.67 -8.17 11.97
N ASP A 96 14.18 -7.33 12.88
CA ASP A 96 15.57 -6.89 12.85
C ASP A 96 16.49 -7.91 13.54
N THR A 97 15.95 -8.71 14.47
CA THR A 97 16.74 -9.71 15.21
C THR A 97 16.03 -11.06 15.35
N ALA A 98 16.81 -12.12 15.52
CA ALA A 98 16.28 -13.45 15.79
C ALA A 98 15.52 -13.54 17.13
N GLN A 99 15.78 -12.61 18.07
CA GLN A 99 15.04 -12.53 19.33
C GLN A 99 13.63 -11.95 19.11
N GLU A 100 13.52 -10.86 18.37
CA GLU A 100 12.23 -10.25 17.98
C GLU A 100 11.35 -11.24 17.21
N ALA A 101 11.94 -12.03 16.31
CA ALA A 101 11.23 -13.11 15.61
C ALA A 101 10.62 -14.13 16.58
N ARG A 102 11.34 -14.51 17.65
CA ARG A 102 10.85 -15.45 18.66
C ARG A 102 9.72 -14.85 19.48
N GLU A 103 9.84 -13.57 19.84
CA GLU A 103 8.80 -12.86 20.59
C GLU A 103 7.51 -12.72 19.75
N LEU A 104 7.62 -12.41 18.46
CA LEU A 104 6.48 -12.38 17.54
C LEU A 104 5.81 -13.74 17.37
N VAL A 105 6.59 -14.81 17.20
CA VAL A 105 6.04 -16.18 17.08
C VAL A 105 5.40 -16.62 18.41
N ALA A 106 5.98 -16.25 19.56
CA ALA A 106 5.43 -16.60 20.86
C ALA A 106 4.07 -15.94 21.13
N GLY A 107 3.82 -14.74 20.58
CA GLY A 107 2.56 -14.02 20.71
C GLY A 107 1.63 -14.11 19.49
N GLN A 108 1.92 -14.97 18.51
CA GLN A 108 1.25 -14.94 17.21
C GLN A 108 -0.25 -15.21 17.27
N ASP A 109 -0.69 -16.08 18.18
CA ASP A 109 -2.09 -16.49 18.31
C ASP A 109 -2.96 -15.42 18.99
N GLU A 110 -2.32 -14.47 19.69
CA GLU A 110 -2.99 -13.40 20.43
C GLU A 110 -2.84 -12.03 19.74
N ASN A 111 -2.03 -11.94 18.67
CA ASN A 111 -1.73 -10.68 17.99
C ASN A 111 -2.78 -10.35 16.91
N PRO A 112 -3.63 -9.32 17.10
CA PRO A 112 -4.66 -8.95 16.13
C PRO A 112 -4.09 -8.36 14.83
N ASP A 113 -2.84 -7.92 14.82
CA ASP A 113 -2.15 -7.34 13.67
C ASP A 113 -1.43 -8.40 12.82
N LEU A 114 -1.46 -9.67 13.24
CA LEU A 114 -0.75 -10.77 12.60
C LEU A 114 -1.71 -11.79 11.97
N ASP A 115 -2.06 -11.58 10.70
CA ASP A 115 -2.92 -12.51 9.95
C ASP A 115 -2.10 -13.62 9.28
N LEU A 116 -2.09 -14.80 9.88
CA LEU A 116 -1.41 -16.00 9.37
C LEU A 116 -1.92 -16.44 7.99
N ASN A 117 -3.17 -16.14 7.63
CA ASN A 117 -3.75 -16.55 6.34
C ASN A 117 -3.21 -15.75 5.15
N GLN A 118 -2.62 -14.58 5.42
CA GLN A 118 -2.01 -13.72 4.39
C GLN A 118 -0.51 -13.93 4.26
N MET A 119 0.07 -14.84 5.06
CA MET A 119 1.49 -15.16 5.00
C MET A 119 1.81 -16.17 3.89
N PRO A 120 3.01 -16.09 3.28
CA PRO A 120 3.45 -17.01 2.24
C PRO A 120 3.95 -18.32 2.86
N PHE A 121 3.08 -19.05 3.57
CA PHE A 121 3.42 -20.39 4.04
C PHE A 121 3.31 -21.38 2.87
N ASP A 122 4.45 -21.66 2.24
CA ASP A 122 4.59 -22.66 1.19
C ASP A 122 4.75 -24.06 1.82
N GLU A 123 4.56 -25.14 1.05
CA GLU A 123 4.85 -26.53 1.50
C GLU A 123 6.34 -26.78 1.83
N THR A 124 7.21 -25.81 1.57
CA THR A 124 8.64 -25.82 1.89
C THR A 124 8.94 -25.56 3.36
N PHE A 125 8.06 -26.01 4.27
CA PHE A 125 8.32 -26.04 5.69
C PHE A 125 9.68 -26.70 5.94
N GLU A 126 10.70 -25.88 6.20
CA GLU A 126 11.99 -26.37 6.64
C GLU A 126 11.82 -26.67 8.12
N PRO A 127 11.87 -27.94 8.53
CA PRO A 127 11.72 -28.28 9.94
C PRO A 127 12.76 -27.52 10.75
N PRO A 128 12.40 -27.03 11.94
CA PRO A 128 13.27 -26.17 12.72
C PRO A 128 14.64 -26.84 12.91
N THR A 129 15.66 -26.30 12.25
CA THR A 129 17.05 -26.71 12.49
C THR A 129 17.36 -26.38 13.95
N PRO A 130 17.67 -27.37 14.80
CA PRO A 130 17.89 -27.10 16.21
C PRO A 130 19.13 -26.21 16.36
N ALA A 131 18.91 -24.92 16.57
CA ALA A 131 19.95 -24.06 17.11
C ALA A 131 20.17 -24.49 18.57
N GLU A 132 21.43 -24.56 18.97
CA GLU A 132 21.84 -24.97 20.31
C GLU A 132 21.06 -24.18 21.38
N GLY A 133 20.25 -24.86 22.19
CA GLY A 133 19.44 -24.26 23.25
C GLY A 133 17.99 -23.88 22.89
N VAL A 134 17.44 -24.29 21.75
CA VAL A 134 16.03 -24.02 21.38
C VAL A 134 15.14 -25.25 21.57
N PRO A 135 14.10 -25.22 22.43
CA PRO A 135 13.12 -26.30 22.50
C PRO A 135 12.27 -26.33 21.23
N THR A 136 12.24 -27.48 20.56
CA THR A 136 11.40 -27.71 19.37
C THR A 136 9.94 -27.87 19.79
N VAL A 137 9.12 -26.86 19.52
CA VAL A 137 7.66 -27.02 19.64
C VAL A 137 7.20 -27.89 18.48
N LYS A 138 6.58 -29.02 18.82
CA LYS A 138 6.08 -30.01 17.86
C LYS A 138 5.00 -29.36 17.01
N ALA A 139 5.12 -29.45 15.69
CA ALA A 139 4.10 -28.98 14.76
C ALA A 139 2.72 -29.58 15.12
N PRO A 140 1.62 -28.80 14.99
CA PRO A 140 0.28 -29.33 15.20
C PRO A 140 0.05 -30.48 14.21
N SER A 141 -0.25 -31.66 14.75
CA SER A 141 -0.68 -32.80 13.96
C SER A 141 -2.05 -32.46 13.37
N VAL A 142 -2.08 -32.33 12.04
CA VAL A 142 -3.31 -32.26 11.22
C VAL A 142 -4.26 -33.39 11.60
#